data_AF-A0A0G4MDA8-F1
#
_entry.id   AF-A0A0G4MDA8-F1
#
_cell.length_a   1.000
_cell.length_b   1.000
_cell.length_c   1.000
_cell.angle_alpha   90.00
_cell.angle_beta   90.00
_cell.angle_gamma   90.00
#
_symmetry.space_group_name_H-M   'P 1'
#
loop_
_entity.id
_entity.type
_entity.pdbx_description
1 polymer ?
#
loop_
_entity_poly.entity_id
_entity_poly.type
_entity_poly.pdbx_seq_one_letter_code
_entity_poly.pdbx_strand_id
1 'polypeptide(L)'
;TGLYKGTVRSVDHNQYVNKYDGLVYQSNYGAGLRVYDVSSIPEDPTGDSVCEVAYFDIYPEDDSAPGGGNPAFVGSWSSYAEFPSGYVWINTIERGGYLVKVTKREKCKPKTCNADNCLRALRANSVAGRLEESQEFCAGFLDGWEADVKVVPSYASSACGQNVISRVSSAC
;
A
#
# COMPACT_ATOMS: atom_id res chain seq x y z
N THR A 1 10.36 6.46 -1.93
CA THR A 1 9.99 5.04 -1.75
C THR A 1 8.57 4.98 -1.19
N GLY A 2 7.81 3.91 -1.45
CA GLY A 2 6.39 3.83 -1.07
C GLY A 2 6.06 2.70 -0.11
N LEU A 3 4.99 2.89 0.66
CA LEU A 3 4.45 1.90 1.58
C LEU A 3 2.93 1.87 1.44
N TYR A 4 2.38 0.70 1.12
CA TYR A 4 0.96 0.42 1.27
C TYR A 4 0.76 -0.60 2.39
N LYS A 5 -0.24 -0.36 3.25
CA LYS A 5 -0.62 -1.28 4.33
C LYS A 5 -2.05 -1.78 4.08
N GLY A 6 -2.21 -3.11 4.04
CA GLY A 6 -3.52 -3.75 3.86
C GLY A 6 -4.53 -3.36 4.94
N THR A 7 -5.82 -3.55 4.60
CA THR A 7 -6.96 -3.15 5.44
C THR A 7 -7.25 -4.11 6.60
N VAL A 8 -6.77 -5.35 6.49
CA VAL A 8 -6.97 -6.43 7.48
C VAL A 8 -5.62 -6.92 8.00
N ARG A 9 -5.55 -7.24 9.29
CA ARG A 9 -4.37 -7.80 9.93
C ARG A 9 -4.24 -9.30 9.60
N SER A 10 -3.37 -9.63 8.64
CA SER A 10 -3.05 -11.01 8.28
C SER A 10 -1.56 -11.18 7.95
N VAL A 11 -1.14 -12.42 7.70
CA VAL A 11 0.15 -12.70 7.05
C VAL A 11 -0.02 -12.45 5.56
N ASP A 12 0.81 -11.58 4.97
CA ASP A 12 0.81 -11.37 3.52
C ASP A 12 1.41 -12.59 2.82
N HIS A 13 0.83 -12.97 1.69
CA HIS A 13 1.30 -14.12 0.94
C HIS A 13 0.88 -14.07 -0.53
N ASN A 14 1.76 -14.61 -1.37
CA ASN A 14 1.57 -14.93 -2.79
C ASN A 14 0.72 -13.92 -3.58
N GLN A 15 1.41 -13.01 -4.27
CA GLN A 15 0.78 -11.95 -5.05
C GLN A 15 1.34 -11.85 -6.47
N TYR A 16 0.50 -11.42 -7.40
CA TYR A 16 0.88 -11.13 -8.78
C TYR A 16 -0.02 -10.06 -9.40
N VAL A 17 0.50 -9.38 -10.42
CA VAL A 17 -0.30 -8.48 -11.26
C VAL A 17 -0.98 -9.32 -12.34
N ASN A 18 -2.30 -9.27 -12.40
CA ASN A 18 -3.06 -9.91 -13.45
C ASN A 18 -2.91 -9.14 -14.76
N LYS A 19 -2.42 -9.80 -15.81
CA LYS A 19 -2.16 -9.17 -17.11
C LYS A 19 -3.41 -8.65 -17.82
N TYR A 20 -4.61 -9.11 -17.45
CA TYR A 20 -5.85 -8.72 -18.14
C TYR A 20 -6.47 -7.44 -17.61
N ASP A 21 -6.31 -7.15 -16.31
CA ASP A 21 -6.91 -5.96 -15.69
C ASP A 21 -5.91 -5.07 -14.93
N GLY A 22 -4.65 -5.46 -14.84
CA GLY A 22 -3.59 -4.70 -14.16
C GLY A 22 -3.73 -4.65 -12.64
N LEU A 23 -4.65 -5.42 -12.06
CA LEU A 23 -4.86 -5.46 -10.61
C LEU A 23 -3.90 -6.45 -9.96
N VAL A 24 -3.53 -6.18 -8.71
CA VAL A 24 -2.79 -7.12 -7.87
C VAL A 24 -3.77 -8.04 -7.16
N TYR A 25 -3.61 -9.34 -7.37
CA TYR A 25 -4.33 -10.38 -6.64
C TYR A 25 -3.38 -10.98 -5.60
N GLN A 26 -3.82 -11.03 -4.34
CA GLN A 26 -3.05 -11.56 -3.22
C GLN A 26 -3.82 -12.66 -2.50
N SER A 27 -3.12 -13.72 -2.12
CA SER A 27 -3.66 -14.84 -1.34
C SER A 27 -3.13 -14.79 0.08
N ASN A 28 -3.73 -13.95 0.93
CA ASN A 28 -3.20 -13.60 2.25
C ASN A 28 -3.76 -14.48 3.38
N TYR A 29 -3.46 -15.78 3.37
CA TYR A 29 -3.81 -16.71 4.44
C TYR A 29 -5.26 -16.51 4.94
N GLY A 30 -5.43 -16.18 6.23
CA GLY A 30 -6.75 -15.99 6.86
C GLY A 30 -7.59 -14.90 6.20
N ALA A 31 -6.98 -13.83 5.68
CA ALA A 31 -7.69 -12.74 5.00
C ALA A 31 -8.19 -13.10 3.59
N GLY A 32 -7.88 -14.32 3.11
CA GLY A 32 -8.37 -14.84 1.85
C GLY A 32 -7.80 -14.14 0.62
N LEU A 33 -8.63 -13.97 -0.40
CA LEU A 33 -8.26 -13.24 -1.61
C LEU A 33 -8.43 -11.75 -1.39
N ARG A 34 -7.36 -10.97 -1.64
CA ARG A 34 -7.40 -9.50 -1.66
C ARG A 34 -7.04 -9.00 -3.05
N VAL A 35 -7.74 -8.00 -3.55
CA VAL A 35 -7.53 -7.43 -4.88
C VAL A 35 -7.30 -5.93 -4.77
N TYR A 36 -6.15 -5.46 -5.26
CA TYR A 36 -5.75 -4.07 -5.17
C TYR A 36 -5.56 -3.44 -6.55
N ASP A 37 -5.93 -2.18 -6.68
CA ASP A 37 -5.53 -1.34 -7.79
C ASP A 37 -4.20 -0.67 -7.46
N VAL A 38 -3.18 -0.98 -8.27
CA VAL A 38 -1.82 -0.47 -8.16
C VAL A 38 -1.44 0.43 -9.34
N SER A 39 -2.40 0.78 -10.20
CA SER A 39 -2.17 1.57 -11.41
C SER A 39 -1.62 2.98 -11.11
N SER A 40 -1.79 3.46 -9.87
CA SER A 40 -1.26 4.75 -9.44
C SER A 40 0.24 4.77 -9.19
N ILE A 41 0.89 3.61 -8.96
CA ILE A 41 2.29 3.56 -8.50
C ILE A 41 3.27 4.31 -9.44
N PRO A 42 3.17 4.22 -10.78
CA PRO A 42 4.05 4.98 -11.66
C PRO A 42 3.96 6.51 -11.49
N GLU A 43 2.81 7.03 -11.07
CA GLU A 43 2.56 8.49 -10.88
C GLU A 43 2.61 8.93 -9.41
N ASP A 44 2.46 7.98 -8.49
CA ASP A 44 2.47 8.15 -7.05
C ASP A 44 3.25 7.00 -6.42
N PRO A 45 4.59 7.09 -6.42
CA PRO A 45 5.46 6.02 -5.92
C PRO A 45 5.42 5.89 -4.40
N THR A 46 4.61 6.69 -3.70
CA THR A 46 4.41 6.61 -2.25
C THR A 46 3.51 5.45 -1.84
N GLY A 47 2.67 4.96 -2.76
CA GLY A 47 1.67 3.93 -2.47
C GLY A 47 0.39 4.45 -1.81
N ASP A 48 0.29 5.76 -1.51
CA ASP A 48 -0.88 6.36 -0.83
C ASP A 48 -2.17 6.26 -1.68
N SER A 49 -2.01 6.21 -3.00
CA SER A 49 -3.12 6.03 -3.95
C SER A 49 -3.46 4.57 -4.26
N VAL A 50 -2.71 3.60 -3.73
CA VAL A 50 -3.08 2.17 -3.85
C VAL A 50 -4.33 1.93 -3.02
N CYS A 51 -5.28 1.18 -3.57
CA CYS A 51 -6.52 0.90 -2.87
C CYS A 51 -7.00 -0.54 -3.09
N GLU A 52 -7.69 -1.07 -2.09
CA GLU A 52 -8.39 -2.34 -2.21
C GLU A 52 -9.69 -2.15 -2.99
N VAL A 53 -9.86 -2.94 -4.05
CA VAL A 53 -11.02 -2.86 -4.94
C VAL A 53 -11.97 -4.04 -4.77
N ALA A 54 -11.50 -5.18 -4.29
CA ALA A 54 -12.34 -6.34 -3.97
C ALA A 54 -11.63 -7.26 -2.98
N TYR A 55 -12.41 -8.10 -2.30
CA TYR A 55 -11.88 -9.18 -1.48
C TYR A 55 -12.86 -10.37 -1.46
N PHE A 56 -12.35 -11.54 -1.11
CA PHE A 56 -13.15 -12.70 -0.74
C PHE A 56 -12.54 -13.28 0.53
N ASP A 57 -13.23 -13.07 1.63
CA ASP A 57 -12.84 -13.58 2.93
C ASP A 57 -13.24 -15.05 3.08
N ILE A 58 -12.28 -15.85 3.53
CA ILE A 58 -12.39 -17.30 3.70
C ILE A 58 -12.37 -17.70 5.18
N TYR A 59 -12.11 -16.77 6.10
CA TYR A 59 -11.98 -17.00 7.54
C TYR A 59 -12.77 -15.99 8.40
N PRO A 60 -14.06 -15.71 8.11
CA PRO A 60 -14.83 -14.64 8.76
C PRO A 60 -14.99 -14.78 10.28
N GLU A 61 -14.75 -15.97 10.82
CA GLU A 61 -14.76 -16.18 12.28
C GLU A 61 -13.70 -15.37 13.04
N ASP A 62 -12.63 -14.90 12.38
CA ASP A 62 -11.57 -14.12 13.02
C ASP A 62 -11.72 -12.59 12.86
N ASP A 63 -12.74 -12.12 12.13
CA ASP A 63 -13.03 -10.71 11.88
C ASP A 63 -13.22 -9.88 13.16
N SER A 64 -13.66 -10.51 14.25
CA SER A 64 -13.84 -9.85 15.54
C SER A 64 -12.53 -9.57 16.29
N ALA A 65 -11.40 -10.09 15.81
CA ALA A 65 -10.08 -9.88 16.41
C ALA A 65 -9.57 -8.44 16.17
N PRO A 66 -8.68 -7.92 17.04
CA PRO A 66 -8.06 -6.61 16.83
C PRO A 66 -7.35 -6.50 15.47
N GLY A 67 -7.80 -5.54 14.65
CA GLY A 67 -7.31 -5.35 13.28
C GLY A 67 -8.06 -6.16 12.21
N GLY A 68 -9.19 -6.77 12.57
CA GLY A 68 -10.08 -7.46 11.63
C GLY A 68 -9.60 -8.84 11.20
N GLY A 69 -8.61 -9.43 11.89
CA GLY A 69 -8.07 -10.75 11.56
C GLY A 69 -6.90 -11.17 12.44
N ASN A 70 -6.60 -12.46 12.42
CA ASN A 70 -5.49 -13.06 13.14
C ASN A 70 -4.34 -13.44 12.17
N PRO A 71 -3.10 -13.02 12.43
CA PRO A 71 -1.95 -13.39 11.61
C PRO A 71 -1.56 -14.84 11.90
N ALA A 72 -2.19 -15.78 11.20
CA ALA A 72 -1.92 -17.21 11.29
C ALA A 72 -1.75 -17.82 9.89
N PHE A 73 -1.00 -18.93 9.81
CA PHE A 73 -0.74 -19.68 8.58
C PHE A 73 -1.90 -20.65 8.26
N VAL A 74 -3.09 -20.09 8.10
CA VAL A 74 -4.34 -20.81 7.78
C VAL A 74 -4.96 -20.18 6.54
N GLY A 75 -5.88 -20.88 5.87
CA GLY A 75 -6.70 -20.24 4.85
C GLY A 75 -6.11 -20.26 3.44
N SER A 76 -6.20 -19.14 2.71
CA SER A 76 -5.79 -19.07 1.30
C SER A 76 -4.27 -19.25 1.14
N TRP A 77 -3.86 -20.23 0.32
CA TRP A 77 -2.45 -20.46 -0.03
C TRP A 77 -2.08 -19.87 -1.39
N SER A 78 -2.97 -20.00 -2.38
CA SER A 78 -2.74 -19.41 -3.71
C SER A 78 -4.07 -19.12 -4.41
N SER A 79 -3.99 -18.34 -5.48
CA SER A 79 -5.12 -18.03 -6.34
C SER A 79 -4.67 -17.86 -7.79
N TYR A 80 -5.61 -18.06 -8.71
CA TYR A 80 -5.40 -17.89 -10.14
C TYR A 80 -6.58 -17.13 -10.77
N ALA A 81 -6.31 -15.89 -11.19
CA ALA A 81 -7.27 -14.92 -11.71
C ALA A 81 -7.11 -14.67 -13.22
N GLU A 82 -6.22 -15.41 -13.89
CA GLU A 82 -5.94 -15.25 -15.32
C GLU A 82 -6.82 -16.13 -16.22
N PHE A 83 -7.97 -16.60 -15.72
CA PHE A 83 -8.95 -17.27 -16.58
C PHE A 83 -9.59 -16.24 -17.53
N PRO A 84 -9.66 -16.51 -18.86
CA PRO A 84 -10.33 -15.62 -19.83
C PRO A 84 -11.80 -15.33 -19.50
N SER A 85 -12.45 -16.20 -18.72
CA SER A 85 -13.83 -16.04 -18.24
C SER A 85 -13.99 -14.99 -17.13
N GLY A 86 -12.88 -14.48 -16.58
CA GLY A 86 -12.83 -13.54 -15.46
C GLY A 86 -13.12 -14.17 -14.10
N TYR A 87 -13.15 -15.51 -14.01
CA TYR A 87 -13.22 -16.19 -12.73
C TYR A 87 -11.84 -16.22 -12.06
N VAL A 88 -11.84 -16.36 -10.75
CA VAL A 88 -10.67 -16.53 -9.90
C VAL A 88 -10.83 -17.82 -9.14
N TRP A 89 -9.87 -18.73 -9.29
CA TRP A 89 -9.77 -19.90 -8.43
C TRP A 89 -8.93 -19.56 -7.22
N ILE A 90 -9.39 -19.94 -6.03
CA ILE A 90 -8.68 -19.75 -4.76
C ILE A 90 -8.50 -21.13 -4.14
N ASN A 91 -7.26 -21.55 -3.89
CA ASN A 91 -6.99 -22.76 -3.12
C ASN A 91 -6.62 -22.40 -1.68
N THR A 92 -7.19 -23.15 -0.74
CA THR A 92 -6.94 -22.98 0.69
C THR A 92 -6.26 -24.21 1.27
N ILE A 93 -5.67 -24.08 2.45
CA ILE A 93 -5.01 -25.16 3.18
C ILE A 93 -6.07 -26.12 3.73
N GLU A 94 -7.08 -25.60 4.43
CA GLU A 94 -8.03 -26.41 5.20
C GLU A 94 -9.50 -26.34 4.75
N ARG A 95 -9.87 -25.46 3.79
CA ARG A 95 -11.27 -25.22 3.37
C ARG A 95 -11.59 -25.60 1.92
N GLY A 96 -10.70 -26.34 1.27
CA GLY A 96 -10.85 -26.71 -0.13
C GLY A 96 -10.60 -25.54 -1.09
N GLY A 97 -11.39 -25.46 -2.16
CA GLY A 97 -11.21 -24.45 -3.20
C GLY A 97 -12.48 -23.67 -3.51
N TYR A 98 -12.32 -22.40 -3.84
CA TYR A 98 -13.40 -21.48 -4.17
C TYR A 98 -13.22 -20.98 -5.60
N LEU A 99 -14.31 -20.96 -6.36
CA LEU A 99 -14.36 -20.32 -7.68
C LEU A 99 -15.23 -19.07 -7.56
N VAL A 100 -14.61 -17.90 -7.65
CA VAL A 100 -15.27 -16.60 -7.46
C VAL A 100 -15.14 -15.74 -8.71
N LYS A 101 -15.93 -14.68 -8.83
CA LYS A 101 -15.82 -13.69 -9.90
C LYS A 101 -15.97 -12.30 -9.31
N VAL A 102 -15.06 -11.39 -9.66
CA VAL A 102 -15.14 -9.99 -9.22
C VAL A 102 -16.30 -9.31 -9.95
N THR A 103 -17.38 -9.02 -9.23
CA THR A 103 -18.61 -8.42 -9.79
C THR A 103 -18.71 -6.91 -9.54
N LYS A 104 -18.10 -6.42 -8.46
CA LYS A 104 -18.04 -5.01 -8.10
C LYS A 104 -16.61 -4.67 -7.71
N ARG A 105 -16.11 -3.54 -8.21
CA ARG A 105 -14.82 -2.96 -7.83
C ARG A 105 -15.09 -1.67 -7.08
N GLU A 106 -14.67 -1.58 -5.83
CA GLU A 106 -14.72 -0.33 -5.08
C GLU A 106 -13.84 0.71 -5.78
N LYS A 107 -14.30 1.96 -5.80
CA LYS A 107 -13.57 3.04 -6.47
C LYS A 107 -12.46 3.54 -5.56
N CYS A 108 -11.23 3.57 -6.07
CA CYS A 108 -10.14 4.25 -5.38
C CYS A 108 -10.43 5.74 -5.19
N LYS A 109 -10.00 6.28 -4.06
CA LYS A 109 -10.11 7.71 -3.80
C LYS A 109 -9.26 8.46 -4.83
N PRO A 110 -9.79 9.53 -5.45
CA PRO A 110 -9.01 10.32 -6.39
C PRO A 110 -7.82 10.95 -5.68
N LYS A 111 -6.67 11.04 -6.38
CA LYS A 111 -5.45 11.70 -5.90
C LYS A 111 -5.77 13.14 -5.49
N THR A 112 -5.82 13.40 -4.19
CA THR A 112 -5.87 14.77 -3.68
C THR A 112 -4.46 15.19 -3.33
N CYS A 113 -3.93 16.19 -4.03
CA CYS A 113 -2.67 16.83 -3.64
C CYS A 113 -2.93 17.70 -2.40
N ASN A 114 -3.06 17.05 -1.24
CA ASN A 114 -3.07 17.76 0.02
C ASN A 114 -1.61 18.10 0.31
N ALA A 115 -1.23 19.35 0.05
CA ALA A 115 0.03 19.87 0.55
C ALA A 115 -0.05 19.86 2.08
N ASP A 116 0.37 18.75 2.68
CA ASP A 116 0.48 18.60 4.11
C ASP A 116 1.64 19.46 4.63
N ASN A 117 1.77 19.58 5.94
CA ASN A 117 2.81 20.43 6.52
C ASN A 117 4.22 19.96 6.13
N CYS A 118 4.42 18.66 5.90
CA CYS A 118 5.68 18.06 5.50
C CYS A 118 6.09 18.54 4.10
N LEU A 119 5.20 18.37 3.11
CA LEU A 119 5.40 18.83 1.74
C LEU A 119 5.53 20.35 1.66
N ARG A 120 4.73 21.10 2.45
CA ARG A 120 4.85 22.56 2.51
C ARG A 120 6.20 23.01 3.07
N ALA A 121 6.74 22.30 4.05
CA ALA A 121 8.04 22.63 4.64
C ALA A 121 9.19 22.37 3.66
N LEU A 122 9.17 21.24 2.96
CA LEU A 122 10.19 20.87 1.96
C LEU A 122 10.07 21.66 0.64
N ARG A 123 8.90 22.25 0.36
CA ARG A 123 8.69 23.12 -0.81
C ARG A 123 8.56 24.60 -0.45
N ALA A 124 8.97 24.99 0.75
CA ALA A 124 8.86 26.37 1.20
C ALA A 124 9.82 27.28 0.43
N ASN A 125 9.27 28.26 -0.29
CA ASN A 125 10.04 29.35 -0.94
C ASN A 125 9.93 30.68 -0.18
N SER A 126 9.14 30.72 0.89
CA SER A 126 8.98 31.91 1.75
C SER A 126 10.20 32.19 2.64
N VAL A 127 11.11 31.21 2.77
CA VAL A 127 12.38 31.35 3.48
C VAL A 127 13.49 31.24 2.44
N ALA A 128 14.34 32.27 2.36
CA ALA A 128 15.41 32.32 1.37
C ALA A 128 16.34 31.10 1.46
N GLY A 129 16.61 30.44 0.33
CA GLY A 129 17.47 29.26 0.23
C GLY A 129 16.85 27.93 0.69
N ARG A 130 15.63 27.94 1.25
CA ARG A 130 14.99 26.75 1.83
C ARG A 130 14.61 25.71 0.77
N LEU A 131 14.20 26.16 -0.41
CA LEU A 131 13.82 25.28 -1.50
C LEU A 131 15.04 24.57 -2.07
N GLU A 132 16.12 25.30 -2.29
CA GLU A 132 17.40 24.76 -2.78
C GLU A 132 18.00 23.77 -1.77
N GLU A 133 18.02 24.14 -0.48
CA GLU A 133 18.43 23.25 0.62
C GLU A 133 17.61 21.95 0.64
N SER A 134 16.29 22.04 0.48
CA SER A 134 15.40 20.88 0.46
C SER A 134 15.65 19.99 -0.75
N GLN A 135 15.89 20.58 -1.93
CA GLN A 135 16.18 19.83 -3.15
C GLN A 135 17.50 19.04 -3.06
N GLU A 136 18.56 19.66 -2.53
CA GLU A 136 19.84 18.99 -2.29
C GLU A 136 19.70 17.86 -1.26
N PHE A 137 19.00 18.11 -0.15
CA PHE A 137 18.70 17.09 0.85
C PHE A 137 17.91 15.92 0.24
N CYS A 138 16.84 16.20 -0.51
CA CYS A 138 16.00 15.17 -1.11
C CYS A 138 16.74 14.33 -2.16
N ALA A 139 17.63 14.93 -2.95
CA ALA A 139 18.47 14.20 -3.89
C ALA A 139 19.36 13.16 -3.19
N GLY A 140 19.97 13.53 -2.06
CA GLY A 140 20.79 12.60 -1.26
C GLY A 140 19.95 11.60 -0.46
N PHE A 141 18.82 12.04 0.10
CA PHE A 141 17.96 11.20 0.94
C PHE A 141 17.27 10.07 0.15
N LEU A 142 17.04 10.28 -1.15
CA LEU A 142 16.45 9.28 -2.04
C LEU A 142 17.48 8.34 -2.69
N ASP A 143 18.79 8.63 -2.56
CA ASP A 143 19.88 7.79 -3.10
C ASP A 143 20.26 6.66 -2.13
N GLY A 144 19.26 5.91 -1.67
CA GLY A 144 19.44 4.79 -0.74
C GLY A 144 18.27 4.60 0.22
N TRP A 145 18.44 3.67 1.17
CA TRP A 145 17.53 3.52 2.31
C TRP A 145 18.20 4.13 3.54
N GLU A 146 17.59 5.19 4.08
CA GLU A 146 18.01 5.85 5.32
C GLU A 146 16.86 5.82 6.32
N ALA A 147 17.11 5.25 7.51
CA ALA A 147 16.11 5.08 8.57
C ALA A 147 16.35 6.00 9.78
N ASP A 148 17.48 6.71 9.83
CA ASP A 148 17.81 7.60 10.94
C ASP A 148 17.13 8.97 10.79
N VAL A 149 16.18 9.26 11.68
CA VAL A 149 15.48 10.55 11.72
C VAL A 149 16.44 11.73 11.96
N LYS A 150 17.62 11.48 12.53
CA LYS A 150 18.61 12.53 12.81
C LYS A 150 19.22 13.16 11.56
N VAL A 151 19.17 12.47 10.41
CA VAL A 151 19.66 13.03 9.14
C VAL A 151 18.66 13.99 8.50
N VAL A 152 17.42 14.01 8.99
CA VAL A 152 16.36 14.88 8.46
C VAL A 152 16.51 16.30 9.03
N PRO A 153 16.51 17.34 8.19
CA PRO A 153 16.55 18.73 8.64
C PRO A 153 15.46 19.04 9.68
N SER A 154 15.79 19.84 10.69
CA SER A 154 14.90 20.12 11.82
C SER A 154 13.55 20.73 11.41
N TYR A 155 13.53 21.53 10.33
CA TYR A 155 12.30 22.10 9.79
C TYR A 155 11.39 21.03 9.16
N ALA A 156 11.96 20.02 8.51
CA ALA A 156 11.22 18.92 7.92
C ALA A 156 10.75 17.94 9.00
N SER A 157 11.63 17.52 9.91
CA SER A 157 11.26 16.58 10.99
C SER A 157 10.15 17.13 11.88
N SER A 158 10.18 18.44 12.21
CA SER A 158 9.12 19.11 12.96
C SER A 158 7.79 19.17 12.19
N ALA A 159 7.82 19.40 10.88
CA ALA A 159 6.63 19.54 10.06
C ALA A 159 5.98 18.19 9.70
N CYS A 160 6.79 17.12 9.57
CA CYS A 160 6.34 15.77 9.24
C CYS A 160 5.83 15.00 10.47
N GLY A 161 6.21 15.36 11.70
CA GLY A 161 5.60 14.80 12.91
C GLY A 161 5.85 13.30 13.09
N GLN A 162 4.81 12.46 12.96
CA GLN A 162 4.94 11.00 13.09
C GLN A 162 5.38 10.35 11.77
N ASN A 163 6.03 9.18 11.84
CA ASN A 163 6.54 8.45 10.67
C ASN A 163 7.47 9.30 9.78
N VAL A 164 8.35 10.10 10.40
CA VAL A 164 9.16 11.14 9.72
C VAL A 164 9.85 10.64 8.46
N ILE A 165 10.55 9.50 8.51
CA ILE A 165 11.27 8.94 7.35
C ILE A 165 10.34 8.70 6.16
N SER A 166 9.21 8.02 6.40
CA SER A 166 8.23 7.73 5.35
C SER A 166 7.62 9.00 4.79
N ARG A 167 7.30 9.97 5.65
CA ARG A 167 6.69 11.24 5.22
C ARG A 167 7.66 12.15 4.47
N VAL A 168 8.91 12.22 4.91
CA VAL A 168 9.98 12.95 4.21
C VAL A 168 10.27 12.30 2.86
N SER A 169 10.34 10.97 2.80
CA SER A 169 10.50 10.26 1.51
C SER A 169 9.34 10.52 0.55
N SER A 170 8.11 10.62 1.07
CA SER A 170 6.92 10.95 0.29
C SER A 170 6.92 12.41 -0.21
N ALA A 171 7.49 13.33 0.57
CA ALA A 171 7.47 14.76 0.27
C ALA A 171 8.60 15.26 -0.65
N CYS A 172 9.63 14.44 -0.92
CA CYS A 172 10.86 14.83 -1.64
C CYS A 172 10.77 14.92 -3.19
#